data_AF-A0A371I4D4-F1
#
_entry.id   AF-A0A371I4D4-F1
#
_cell.length_a   1.000
_cell.length_b   1.000
_cell.length_c   1.000
_cell.angle_alpha   90.00
_cell.angle_beta   90.00
_cell.angle_gamma   90.00
#
_symmetry.space_group_name_H-M   'P 1'
#
loop_
_entity.id
_entity.type
_entity.pdbx_description
1 polymer ?
#
loop_
_entity_poly.entity_id
_entity_poly.type
_entity_poly.pdbx_seq_one_letter_code
_entity_poly.pdbx_strand_id
1 'polypeptide(L)'
;MIARVLIDNGSSLNVMLKTTLDKLYSPGAILRNNPVMVRAFDGSKQEVMSEITLPIRIGPTTFDITFQVMDIRLAYSCLLG
;
A
#
# COMPACT_ATOMS: atom_id res chain seq x y z
N MET A 1 5.72 13.53 -2.82
CA MET A 1 4.54 13.84 -1.98
C MET A 1 3.43 12.87 -2.32
N ILE A 2 2.95 12.08 -1.35
CA ILE A 2 1.71 11.29 -1.52
C ILE A 2 0.55 12.24 -1.27
N ALA A 3 -0.36 12.41 -2.24
CA ALA A 3 -1.40 13.44 -2.14
C ALA A 3 -2.78 12.89 -1.72
N ARG A 4 -2.98 11.56 -1.67
CA ARG A 4 -4.32 10.98 -1.48
C ARG A 4 -4.25 9.68 -0.67
N VAL A 5 -4.42 9.77 0.65
CA VAL A 5 -4.51 8.61 1.55
C VAL A 5 -5.99 8.36 1.87
N LEU A 6 -6.47 7.13 1.67
CA LEU A 6 -7.79 6.70 2.11
C LEU A 6 -7.66 6.05 3.49
N ILE A 7 -8.47 6.48 4.46
CA ILE A 7 -8.59 5.79 5.76
C ILE A 7 -9.85 4.94 5.71
N ASP A 8 -9.72 3.64 5.88
CA ASP A 8 -10.80 2.66 5.74
C ASP A 8 -10.75 1.62 6.87
N ASN A 9 -11.44 1.91 7.98
CA ASN A 9 -11.55 1.01 9.13
C ASN A 9 -12.25 -0.33 8.81
N GLY A 10 -12.81 -0.50 7.61
CA GLY A 10 -13.37 -1.78 7.15
C GLY A 10 -12.31 -2.71 6.57
N SER A 11 -11.14 -2.20 6.20
CA SER A 11 -10.05 -2.97 5.64
C SER A 11 -9.17 -3.56 6.74
N SER A 12 -8.83 -4.85 6.63
CA SER A 12 -7.87 -5.48 7.54
C SER A 12 -6.41 -5.24 7.12
N LEU A 13 -6.17 -4.58 5.99
CA LEU A 13 -4.85 -4.42 5.39
C LEU A 13 -4.61 -2.97 4.97
N ASN A 14 -3.35 -2.54 5.09
CA ASN A 14 -2.87 -1.33 4.43
C ASN A 14 -2.42 -1.67 3.00
N VAL A 15 -2.81 -0.84 2.03
CA VAL A 15 -2.49 -1.06 0.61
C VAL A 15 -1.77 0.15 0.04
N MET A 16 -0.69 -0.08 -0.71
CA MET A 16 -0.02 0.96 -1.50
C MET A 16 -0.08 0.59 -2.98
N LEU A 17 -0.40 1.56 -3.84
CA LEU A 17 -0.31 1.31 -5.28
C LEU A 17 1.14 1.21 -5.73
N LYS A 18 1.43 0.27 -6.64
CA LYS A 18 2.72 0.18 -7.33
C LYS A 18 3.15 1.53 -7.92
N THR A 19 2.21 2.25 -8.54
CA THR A 19 2.48 3.57 -9.12
C THR A 19 2.86 4.64 -8.09
N THR A 20 2.39 4.51 -6.84
CA THR A 20 2.81 5.38 -5.74
C THR A 20 4.21 5.01 -5.29
N LEU A 21 4.47 3.71 -5.15
CA LEU A 21 5.78 3.20 -4.78
C LEU A 21 6.86 3.62 -5.79
N ASP A 22 6.60 3.46 -7.09
CA ASP A 22 7.49 3.86 -8.18
C ASP A 22 7.81 5.37 -8.18
N LYS A 23 6.92 6.20 -7.62
CA LYS A 23 7.14 7.65 -7.47
C LYS A 23 7.92 8.01 -6.22
N LEU A 24 7.82 7.20 -5.17
CA LEU A 24 8.52 7.41 -3.90
C LEU A 24 9.93 6.84 -3.92
N TYR A 25 10.12 5.73 -4.62
CA TYR A 25 11.37 4.99 -4.70
C TYR A 25 11.88 4.97 -6.13
N SER A 26 13.18 5.14 -6.30
CA SER A 26 13.82 4.88 -7.58
C SER A 26 13.64 3.40 -7.95
N PRO A 27 13.47 3.06 -9.25
CA PRO A 27 13.36 1.68 -9.69
C PRO A 27 14.61 0.91 -9.25
N GLY A 28 14.47 0.02 -8.27
CA GLY A 28 15.59 -0.66 -7.62
C GLY A 28 15.45 -0.91 -6.11
N ALA A 29 14.40 -0.40 -5.46
CA ALA A 29 14.08 -0.84 -4.10
C ALA A 29 13.85 -2.36 -4.09
N ILE A 30 14.59 -3.08 -3.24
CA ILE A 30 14.44 -4.53 -3.07
C ILE A 30 13.11 -4.77 -2.38
N LEU A 31 12.10 -5.10 -3.17
CA LEU A 31 10.80 -5.49 -2.69
C LEU A 31 10.85 -6.96 -2.31
N ARG A 32 10.32 -7.29 -1.13
CA ARG A 32 10.11 -8.69 -0.76
C ARG A 32 8.94 -9.21 -1.57
N ASN A 33 9.22 -10.11 -2.51
CA ASN A 33 8.17 -10.86 -3.17
C ASN A 33 7.36 -11.62 -2.11
N ASN A 34 6.05 -11.40 -2.10
CA ASN A 34 5.15 -12.06 -1.18
C ASN A 34 3.94 -12.57 -1.99
N PRO A 35 3.84 -13.88 -2.29
CA PRO A 35 2.77 -14.44 -3.10
C PRO A 35 1.48 -14.59 -2.27
N VAL A 36 1.00 -13.49 -1.71
CA VAL A 36 -0.25 -13.41 -0.95
C VAL A 36 -1.36 -12.94 -1.87
N MET A 37 -2.54 -13.55 -1.72
CA MET A 37 -3.74 -13.16 -2.44
C MET A 37 -4.68 -12.43 -1.50
N VAL A 38 -4.99 -11.17 -1.81
CA VAL A 38 -5.94 -10.36 -1.04
C VAL A 38 -7.32 -10.47 -1.66
N ARG A 39 -8.33 -10.54 -0.81
CA ARG A 39 -9.73 -10.55 -1.23
C ARG A 39 -10.37 -9.20 -0.95
N ALA A 40 -11.00 -8.60 -1.94
CA ALA A 40 -11.79 -7.39 -1.77
C ALA A 40 -13.22 -7.72 -1.29
N PHE A 41 -13.97 -6.68 -0.89
CA PHE A 41 -15.33 -6.83 -0.37
C PHE A 41 -16.31 -7.48 -1.35
N ASP A 42 -16.12 -7.27 -2.65
CA ASP A 42 -16.91 -7.90 -3.72
C ASP A 42 -16.55 -9.37 -3.96
N GLY A 43 -15.61 -9.92 -3.19
CA GLY A 43 -15.11 -11.27 -3.31
C GLY A 43 -14.05 -11.46 -4.39
N SER A 44 -13.70 -10.40 -5.15
CA SER A 44 -12.60 -10.44 -6.11
C SER A 44 -11.28 -10.67 -5.39
N LYS A 45 -10.34 -11.30 -6.10
CA LYS A 45 -9.02 -11.65 -5.57
C LYS A 45 -7.94 -10.94 -6.36
N GLN A 46 -7.03 -10.29 -5.65
CA GLN A 46 -5.90 -9.57 -6.22
C GLN A 46 -4.60 -10.13 -5.65
N GLU A 47 -3.65 -10.42 -6.53
CA GLU A 47 -2.31 -10.81 -6.11
C GLU A 47 -1.55 -9.60 -5.58
N VAL A 48 -0.90 -9.79 -4.43
CA VAL A 48 0.05 -8.84 -3.86
C VAL A 48 1.36 -9.02 -4.60
N MET A 49 1.93 -7.92 -5.08
CA MET A 49 3.25 -7.97 -5.72
C MET A 49 4.36 -8.10 -4.69
N SER A 50 4.24 -7.32 -3.63
CA SER A 50 5.26 -7.23 -2.59
C SER A 50 4.74 -6.56 -1.35
N GLU A 51 5.57 -6.57 -0.31
CA GLU A 51 5.35 -5.87 0.94
C GLU A 51 6.45 -4.83 1.17
N ILE A 52 6.06 -3.67 1.72
CA ILE A 52 7.00 -2.61 2.10
C ILE A 52 6.62 -1.97 3.44
N THR A 53 7.60 -1.75 4.31
CA THR A 53 7.43 -0.98 5.55
C THR A 53 7.98 0.43 5.35
N LEU A 54 7.16 1.44 5.63
CA LEU A 54 7.47 2.84 5.43
C LEU A 54 7.24 3.66 6.71
N PRO A 55 8.13 4.61 7.05
CA PRO A 55 7.85 5.57 8.10
C PRO A 55 6.84 6.60 7.60
N ILE A 56 5.64 6.63 8.19
CA ILE A 56 4.57 7.58 7.91
C ILE A 56 4.44 8.56 9.07
N ARG A 57 4.52 9.86 8.78
CA ARG A 57 4.33 10.92 9.77
C ARG A 57 2.87 11.35 9.80
N ILE A 58 2.22 11.20 10.95
CA ILE A 58 0.84 11.65 11.22
C ILE A 58 0.92 12.67 12.36
N GLY A 59 0.73 13.94 12.04
CA GLY A 59 0.96 15.03 12.98
C GLY A 59 2.43 15.04 13.47
N PRO A 60 2.69 15.12 14.79
CA PRO A 60 4.05 15.14 15.34
C PRO A 60 4.70 13.74 15.40
N THR A 61 3.93 12.66 15.18
CA THR A 61 4.37 11.29 15.44
C THR A 61 4.68 10.54 14.15
N THR A 62 5.71 9.69 14.17
CA THR A 62 6.07 8.80 13.07
C THR A 62 5.70 7.36 13.42
N PHE A 63 5.12 6.65 12.47
CA PHE A 63 4.74 5.24 12.59
C PHE A 63 5.40 4.44 11.46
N ASP A 64 5.96 3.29 11.77
CA ASP A 64 6.38 2.34 10.74
C ASP A 64 5.17 1.51 10.33
N ILE A 65 4.69 1.72 9.10
CA ILE A 65 3.49 1.08 8.57
C ILE A 65 3.89 0.14 7.44
N THR A 66 3.43 -1.11 7.53
CA THR A 66 3.60 -2.11 6.47
C THR A 66 2.43 -2.05 5.51
N PHE A 67 2.74 -1.91 4.21
CA PHE A 67 1.79 -1.87 3.10
C PHE A 67 1.94 -3.10 2.20
N GLN A 68 0.80 -3.64 1.77
CA GLN A 68 0.74 -4.57 0.65
C GLN A 68 0.74 -3.77 -0.66
N VAL A 69 1.70 -4.04 -1.53
CA VAL A 69 1.84 -3.35 -2.82
C VAL A 69 1.06 -4.09 -3.88
N MET A 70 0.14 -3.39 -4.53
CA MET A 70 -0.71 -3.95 -5.59
C MET A 70 -0.58 -3.14 -6.90
N ASP A 71 -0.60 -3.84 -8.04
CA ASP A 71 -0.68 -3.22 -9.37
C ASP A 71 -2.14 -3.09 -9.82
N ILE A 72 -2.84 -2.14 -9.21
CA ILE A 72 -4.23 -1.81 -9.53
C ILE A 72 -4.41 -0.31 -9.74
N ARG A 73 -5.45 0.07 -10.47
CA ARG A 73 -5.79 1.48 -10.74
C ARG A 73 -6.88 1.95 -9.78
N LEU A 74 -6.51 2.83 -8.85
CA LEU A 74 -7.43 3.41 -7.87
C LEU A 74 -7.26 4.94 -7.81
N ALA A 75 -8.27 5.62 -7.24
CA ALA A 75 -8.27 7.08 -7.12
C ALA A 75 -7.39 7.61 -5.98
N TYR A 76 -6.92 6.73 -5.09
CA TYR A 76 -6.05 7.03 -3.96
C TYR A 76 -4.66 6.43 -4.15
N SER A 77 -3.66 6.97 -3.45
CA SER A 77 -2.26 6.54 -3.52
C SER A 77 -1.93 5.39 -2.56
N CYS A 78 -2.54 5.42 -1.37
CA CYS A 78 -2.51 4.34 -0.40
C CYS A 78 -3.80 4.32 0.43
N LEU A 79 -4.10 3.16 1.01
CA LEU A 79 -5.17 2.89 1.95
C LEU A 79 -4.55 2.52 3.29
N LEU A 80 -5.05 3.10 4.37
CA LEU A 80 -4.79 2.72 5.74
C LEU A 80 -6.04 2.06 6.31
N GLY A 81 -5.90 0.81 6.74
CA GLY A 81 -6.97 -0.01 7.32
C GLY A 81 -7.05 0.11 8.83
#